data_AF-A0A2V6KLD3-F1
#
_entry.id   AF-A0A2V6KLD3-F1
#
_cell.length_a   1.000
_cell.length_b   1.000
_cell.length_c   1.000
_cell.angle_alpha   90.00
_cell.angle_beta   90.00
_cell.angle_gamma   90.00
#
_symmetry.space_group_name_H-M   'P 1'
#
loop_
_entity.id
_entity.type
_entity.pdbx_description
1 polymer ?
#
loop_
_entity_poly.entity_id
_entity_poly.type
_entity_poly.pdbx_seq_one_letter_code
_entity_poly.pdbx_strand_id
1 'polypeptide(L)'
;MDTLCAISKEHARHGRIGYWFAFHPSQKERLSAYPNAFVAFGCGSADQILVFPLEQFIKWLPHLGKTEKDNRFYWQVILHKAGDKFTLETKAEFESIDVSQHVI
;
A
#
# COMPACT_ATOMS: atom_id res chain seq x y z
N MET A 1 -18.12 -0.82 -9.33
CA MET A 1 -17.08 -0.29 -8.43
C MET A 1 -16.70 -1.40 -7.47
N ASP A 2 -15.43 -1.54 -7.15
CA ASP A 2 -14.93 -2.53 -6.19
C ASP A 2 -13.77 -1.91 -5.40
N THR A 3 -13.59 -2.36 -4.16
CA THR A 3 -12.55 -1.84 -3.28
C THR A 3 -11.88 -2.99 -2.55
N LEU A 4 -10.55 -2.95 -2.47
CA LEU A 4 -9.81 -3.75 -1.50
C LEU A 4 -9.57 -2.90 -0.26
N CYS A 5 -10.00 -3.39 0.90
CA CYS A 5 -9.66 -2.80 2.18
C CYS A 5 -8.73 -3.75 2.95
N ALA A 6 -7.61 -3.23 3.44
CA ALA A 6 -6.72 -3.95 4.33
C ALA A 6 -6.32 -3.06 5.50
N ILE A 7 -6.12 -3.66 6.68
CA ILE A 7 -5.78 -2.95 7.91
C ILE A 7 -4.50 -3.53 8.46
N SER A 8 -3.58 -2.65 8.85
CA SER A 8 -2.35 -3.01 9.56
C SER A 8 -2.36 -2.30 10.90
N LYS A 9 -1.91 -3.02 11.94
CA LYS A 9 -1.50 -2.37 13.18
C LYS A 9 -0.22 -1.56 12.95
N GLU A 10 0.11 -0.70 13.90
CA GLU A 10 1.40 -0.01 13.92
C GLU A 10 2.55 -1.01 14.14
N HIS A 11 3.61 -0.84 13.34
CA HIS A 11 4.87 -1.54 13.49
C HIS A 11 5.98 -0.51 13.71
N ALA A 12 6.47 -0.39 14.95
CA ALA A 12 7.58 0.49 15.28
C ALA A 12 8.93 -0.21 15.02
N ARG A 13 9.79 0.38 14.18
CA ARG A 13 11.14 -0.14 13.91
C ARG A 13 12.14 1.01 13.80
N HIS A 14 13.22 0.96 14.58
CA HIS A 14 14.26 2.01 14.62
C HIS A 14 13.70 3.45 14.77
N GLY A 15 12.68 3.61 15.62
CA GLY A 15 12.04 4.92 15.84
C GLY A 15 11.11 5.41 14.72
N ARG A 16 10.84 4.58 13.69
CA ARG A 16 9.86 4.86 12.63
C ARG A 16 8.61 4.02 12.83
N ILE A 17 7.45 4.62 12.57
CA ILE A 17 6.16 3.92 12.56
C ILE A 17 5.86 3.50 11.12
N GLY A 18 5.63 2.20 10.93
CA GLY A 18 5.27 1.62 9.64
C GLY A 18 4.02 0.76 9.71
N TYR A 19 3.40 0.54 8.55
CA TYR A 19 2.20 -0.27 8.35
C TYR A 19 2.45 -1.21 7.17
N TRP A 20 2.14 -2.49 7.33
CA TRP A 20 2.52 -3.53 6.37
C TRP A 20 1.31 -4.23 5.78
N PHE A 21 1.25 -4.28 4.45
CA PHE A 21 0.22 -4.97 3.72
C PHE A 21 0.82 -5.84 2.62
N ALA A 22 0.11 -6.90 2.27
CA ALA A 22 0.41 -7.74 1.12
C ALA A 22 -0.63 -7.46 0.04
N PHE A 23 -0.17 -7.02 -1.13
CA PHE A 23 -1.02 -6.89 -2.32
C PHE A 23 -0.74 -8.05 -3.27
N HIS A 24 -1.76 -8.84 -3.60
CA HIS A 24 -1.62 -10.05 -4.40
C HIS A 24 -2.01 -9.83 -5.87
N PRO A 25 -1.39 -10.58 -6.82
CA PRO A 25 -1.79 -10.57 -8.23
C PRO A 25 -3.28 -10.83 -8.45
N SER A 26 -3.87 -11.78 -7.73
CA SER A 26 -5.31 -12.08 -7.82
C SER A 26 -6.20 -10.91 -7.39
N GLN A 27 -5.75 -10.08 -6.43
CA GLN A 27 -6.46 -8.86 -6.04
C GLN A 27 -6.38 -7.82 -7.16
N LYS A 28 -5.20 -7.64 -7.77
CA LYS A 28 -5.03 -6.77 -8.94
C LYS A 28 -5.94 -7.21 -10.09
N GLU A 29 -5.96 -8.49 -10.42
CA GLU A 29 -6.79 -9.05 -11.49
C GLU A 29 -8.28 -8.82 -11.21
N ARG A 30 -8.76 -9.15 -10.00
CA ARG A 30 -10.14 -8.91 -9.57
C ARG A 30 -10.52 -7.44 -9.69
N LEU A 31 -9.70 -6.53 -9.16
CA LEU A 31 -10.01 -5.10 -9.14
C LEU A 31 -9.94 -4.48 -10.55
N SER A 32 -9.06 -4.97 -11.42
CA SER A 32 -8.93 -4.49 -12.81
C SER A 32 -10.18 -4.75 -13.67
N ALA A 33 -11.09 -5.63 -13.23
CA ALA A 33 -12.37 -5.86 -13.89
C ALA A 33 -13.37 -4.71 -13.73
N TYR A 34 -13.09 -3.73 -12.86
CA TYR A 34 -13.98 -2.61 -12.58
C TYR A 34 -13.35 -1.27 -13.00
N PRO A 35 -14.10 -0.39 -13.68
CA PRO A 35 -13.57 0.89 -14.15
C PRO A 35 -13.23 1.85 -12.99
N ASN A 36 -14.00 1.78 -11.91
CA ASN A 36 -13.78 2.53 -10.68
C ASN A 36 -13.43 1.54 -9.57
N ALA A 37 -12.13 1.29 -9.40
CA ALA A 37 -11.61 0.40 -8.37
C ALA A 37 -10.63 1.14 -7.46
N PHE A 38 -10.62 0.78 -6.18
CA PHE A 38 -9.78 1.43 -5.17
C PHE A 38 -9.04 0.42 -4.30
N VAL A 39 -7.92 0.85 -3.74
CA VAL A 39 -7.25 0.17 -2.63
C VAL A 39 -7.22 1.11 -1.43
N ALA A 40 -7.67 0.62 -0.28
CA ALA A 40 -7.75 1.35 0.97
C ALA A 40 -6.90 0.64 2.04
N PHE A 41 -5.99 1.38 2.64
CA PHE A 41 -5.08 0.90 3.67
C PHE A 41 -5.35 1.64 4.98
N GLY A 42 -5.92 0.93 5.96
CA GLY A 42 -6.11 1.43 7.31
C GLY A 42 -4.84 1.27 8.15
N CYS A 43 -4.36 2.38 8.69
CA CYS A 43 -3.09 2.51 9.39
C CYS A 43 -3.32 2.71 10.90
N GLY A 44 -3.58 1.62 11.63
CA GLY A 44 -3.66 1.60 13.09
C GLY A 44 -4.93 2.22 13.71
N SER A 45 -5.56 3.19 13.05
CA SER A 45 -6.81 3.82 13.51
C SER A 45 -7.77 4.13 12.35
N ALA A 46 -9.03 4.43 12.68
CA ALA A 46 -10.05 4.84 11.71
C ALA A 46 -9.77 6.23 11.09
N ASP A 47 -9.01 7.08 11.79
CA ASP A 47 -8.64 8.43 11.35
C ASP A 47 -7.40 8.47 10.45
N GLN A 48 -6.91 7.30 10.02
CA GLN A 48 -5.66 7.15 9.27
C GLN A 48 -5.86 6.12 8.17
N ILE A 49 -6.68 6.46 7.18
CA ILE A 49 -6.95 5.58 6.03
C ILE A 49 -6.38 6.23 4.78
N LEU A 50 -5.54 5.50 4.04
CA LEU A 50 -5.06 5.94 2.74
C LEU A 50 -5.86 5.25 1.64
N VAL A 51 -6.48 6.03 0.74
CA VAL A 51 -7.29 5.53 -0.37
C VAL A 51 -6.69 5.94 -1.70
N PHE A 52 -6.47 4.96 -2.56
CA PHE A 52 -5.86 5.14 -3.87
C PHE A 52 -6.78 4.62 -4.97
N PRO A 53 -7.00 5.38 -6.06
CA PRO A 53 -7.48 4.81 -7.31
C PRO A 53 -6.56 3.70 -7.78
N LEU A 54 -7.13 2.56 -8.18
CA LEU A 54 -6.35 1.39 -8.61
C LEU A 54 -5.40 1.76 -9.76
N GLU A 55 -5.86 2.52 -10.74
CA GLU A 55 -5.07 2.93 -11.92
C GLU A 55 -3.78 3.68 -11.56
N GLN A 56 -3.80 4.43 -10.46
CA GLN A 56 -2.64 5.14 -9.95
C GLN A 56 -1.76 4.18 -9.16
N PHE A 57 -2.36 3.43 -8.23
CA PHE A 57 -1.65 2.52 -7.35
C PHE A 57 -0.85 1.45 -8.12
N ILE A 58 -1.42 0.88 -9.19
CA ILE A 58 -0.75 -0.18 -9.95
C ILE A 58 0.52 0.30 -10.65
N LYS A 59 0.65 1.61 -10.92
CA LYS A 59 1.86 2.21 -11.52
C LYS A 59 3.06 2.17 -10.58
N TRP A 60 2.81 2.05 -9.27
CA TRP A 60 3.88 1.97 -8.27
C TRP A 60 4.36 0.54 -8.00
N LEU A 61 3.56 -0.48 -8.35
CA LEU A 61 3.91 -1.89 -8.13
C LEU A 61 5.30 -2.31 -8.64
N PRO A 62 5.80 -1.81 -9.79
CA PRO A 62 7.17 -2.10 -10.24
C PRO A 62 8.27 -1.59 -9.29
N HIS A 63 7.98 -0.57 -8.49
CA HIS A 63 8.92 0.04 -7.54
C HIS A 63 8.88 -0.61 -6.16
N LEU A 64 7.86 -1.42 -5.87
CA LEU A 64 7.70 -2.05 -4.56
C LEU A 64 8.53 -3.33 -4.42
N GLY A 65 8.89 -3.64 -3.18
CA GLY A 65 9.44 -4.94 -2.82
C GLY A 65 8.46 -6.06 -3.12
N LYS A 66 8.98 -7.26 -3.38
CA LYS A 66 8.18 -8.47 -3.55
C LYS A 66 8.64 -9.53 -2.58
N THR A 67 7.70 -10.29 -2.05
CA THR A 67 8.00 -11.56 -1.39
C THR A 67 7.52 -12.68 -2.29
N GLU A 68 8.44 -13.57 -2.64
CA GLU A 68 8.19 -14.76 -3.46
C GLU A 68 8.30 -16.00 -2.58
N LYS A 69 7.29 -16.88 -2.64
CA LYS A 69 7.30 -18.17 -1.95
C LYS A 69 6.62 -19.21 -2.82
N ASP A 70 7.39 -20.23 -3.19
CA ASP A 70 6.96 -21.28 -4.11
C ASP A 70 6.40 -20.68 -5.41
N ASN A 71 5.12 -20.96 -5.70
CA ASN A 71 4.41 -20.49 -6.89
C ASN A 71 3.54 -19.25 -6.63
N ARG A 72 3.77 -18.53 -5.52
CA ARG A 72 2.99 -17.35 -5.13
C ARG A 72 3.91 -16.18 -4.81
N PHE A 73 3.46 -14.97 -5.14
CA PHE A 73 4.11 -13.75 -4.70
C PHE A 73 3.09 -12.69 -4.29
N TYR A 74 3.58 -11.67 -3.58
CA TYR A 74 2.86 -10.45 -3.32
C TYR A 74 3.81 -9.25 -3.34
N TRP A 75 3.27 -8.08 -3.64
CA TRP A 75 3.95 -6.81 -3.43
C TRP A 75 3.85 -6.41 -1.96
N GLN A 76 4.98 -6.03 -1.39
CA GLN A 76 5.06 -5.46 -0.05
C GLN A 76 4.64 -4.00 -0.14
N VAL A 77 3.51 -3.68 0.49
CA VAL A 77 3.05 -2.30 0.63
C VAL A 77 3.39 -1.86 2.04
N ILE A 78 4.41 -1.03 2.17
CA ILE A 78 4.90 -0.54 3.45
C ILE A 78 4.70 0.98 3.48
N LEU A 79 3.81 1.44 4.34
CA LEU A 79 3.54 2.87 4.55
C LEU A 79 4.25 3.31 5.82
N HIS A 80 5.08 4.34 5.73
CA HIS A 80 5.69 4.97 6.90
C HIS A 80 4.95 6.24 7.26
N LYS A 81 4.84 6.50 8.57
CA LYS A 81 4.27 7.73 9.11
C LYS A 81 5.33 8.53 9.85
N ALA A 82 5.42 9.83 9.56
CA ALA A 82 6.23 10.79 10.28
C ALA A 82 5.44 12.09 10.46
N GLY A 83 4.85 12.30 11.64
CA GLY A 83 3.87 13.36 11.86
C GLY A 83 2.64 13.15 10.98
N ASP A 84 2.27 14.17 10.20
CA ASP A 84 1.15 14.11 9.25
C ASP A 84 1.54 13.57 7.86
N LYS A 85 2.81 13.23 7.66
CA LYS A 85 3.31 12.73 6.39
C LYS A 85 3.24 11.21 6.31
N PHE A 86 2.78 10.72 5.16
CA PHE A 86 2.83 9.32 4.79
C PHE A 86 3.69 9.11 3.55
N THR A 87 4.58 8.13 3.61
CA THR A 87 5.40 7.73 2.47
C THR A 87 5.27 6.24 2.19
N LEU A 88 5.19 5.89 0.92
CA LEU A 88 5.23 4.51 0.44
C LEU A 88 6.69 4.10 0.22
N GLU A 89 7.12 3.07 0.93
CA GLU A 89 8.45 2.48 0.75
C GLU A 89 8.56 1.82 -0.62
N THR A 90 9.69 2.07 -1.26
CA THR A 90 10.10 1.47 -2.52
C THR A 90 11.37 0.65 -2.31
N LYS A 91 11.72 -0.17 -3.30
CA LYS A 91 13.03 -0.84 -3.34
C LYS A 91 14.15 0.21 -3.31
N ALA A 92 15.33 -0.18 -2.83
CA ALA A 92 16.45 0.72 -2.54
C ALA A 92 16.91 1.57 -3.74
N GLU A 93 16.67 1.09 -4.97
CA GLU A 93 17.00 1.80 -6.20
C GLU A 93 16.01 2.93 -6.59
N PHE A 94 14.89 3.07 -5.86
CA PHE A 94 13.88 4.10 -6.10
C PHE A 94 13.69 4.98 -4.85
N GLU A 95 13.33 6.24 -5.07
CA GLU A 95 12.89 7.13 -3.99
C GLU A 95 11.52 6.72 -3.45
N SER A 96 11.33 6.89 -2.15
CA SER A 96 10.02 6.71 -1.51
C SER A 96 9.01 7.71 -2.05
N ILE A 97 7.76 7.27 -2.20
CA ILE A 97 6.70 8.10 -2.81
C ILE A 97 5.91 8.78 -1.68
N ASP A 98 5.80 10.11 -1.72
CA ASP A 98 4.89 10.85 -0.83
C ASP A 98 3.43 10.55 -1.23
N VAL A 99 2.67 10.03 -0.28
CA VAL A 99 1.27 9.63 -0.46
C VAL A 99 0.34 10.37 0.51
N SER A 100 0.81 11.43 1.15
CA SER A 100 0.07 12.17 2.18
C SER A 100 -1.26 12.76 1.65
N GLN A 101 -1.33 13.06 0.35
CA GLN A 101 -2.56 13.55 -0.31
C GLN A 101 -3.69 12.50 -0.40
N HIS A 102 -3.43 11.25 -0.05
CA HIS A 102 -4.39 10.14 -0.13
C HIS A 102 -5.03 9.78 1.21
N VAL A 103 -4.68 10.49 2.29
CA VAL A 103 -5.27 10.30 3.62
C VAL A 103 -6.69 10.88 3.63
N ILE A 104 -7.65 10.12 4.16
CA ILE A 104 -9.03 10.56 4.42
C ILE A 104 -9.35 10.60 5.92
#